data_AF-A0A4Q7EFZ8-F1
#
_entry.id   AF-A0A4Q7EFZ8-F1
#
_cell.length_a   1.000
_cell.length_b   1.000
_cell.length_c   1.000
_cell.angle_alpha   90.00
_cell.angle_beta   90.00
_cell.angle_gamma   90.00
#
_symmetry.space_group_name_H-M   'P 1'
#
loop_
_entity.id
_entity.type
_entity.pdbx_description
1 polymer ?
#
loop_
_entity_poly.entity_id
_entity_poly.type
_entity_poly.pdbx_seq_one_letter_code
_entity_poly.pdbx_strand_id
1 'polypeptide(L)'
;MALRSQIFRWRSWLNLKTAIVLVCIGLVAWFGAAFALDNKQVFLPGETSVGHYIFETSCASCHEGFKPVSNETCMRCHEAEMAEDKHGASKFRDPRWAGELEKIEALTCTTCHNEHVHMFGRGVHLQPDLCMNCHQGIIEGGLKSHDGFAADGCWTAGCHNYHDHRSISTGFLIENIDQPPMLPVQQLPDRTVFTKLETAPTPDLTQEFLGGGT
;
A
#
# COMPACT_ATOMS: atom_id res chain seq x y z
N MET A 1 43.29 -17.69 67.66
CA MET A 1 43.81 -17.20 66.37
C MET A 1 42.84 -17.70 65.28
N ALA A 2 41.78 -16.93 64.99
CA ALA A 2 40.73 -17.34 64.06
C ALA A 2 40.85 -16.46 62.79
N LEU A 3 41.43 -17.02 61.73
CA LEU A 3 41.53 -16.36 60.44
C LEU A 3 40.16 -16.48 59.74
N ARG A 4 39.30 -15.46 59.88
CA ARG A 4 38.07 -15.33 59.09
C ARG A 4 38.47 -15.04 57.64
N SER A 5 38.47 -16.06 56.79
CA SER A 5 38.53 -15.90 55.34
C SER A 5 37.30 -15.12 54.88
N GLN A 6 37.49 -13.86 54.49
CA GLN A 6 36.46 -13.11 53.78
C GLN A 6 36.30 -13.71 52.39
N ILE A 7 35.32 -14.60 52.25
CA ILE A 7 34.82 -15.02 50.94
C ILE A 7 34.20 -13.77 50.32
N PHE A 8 34.95 -13.15 49.41
CA PHE A 8 34.48 -12.09 48.54
C PHE A 8 33.31 -12.65 47.72
N ARG A 9 32.10 -12.49 48.24
CA ARG A 9 30.87 -12.76 47.49
C ARG A 9 30.82 -11.71 46.38
N TRP A 10 31.35 -12.07 45.23
CA TRP A 10 31.12 -11.38 43.96
C TRP A 10 29.64 -11.55 43.61
N ARG A 11 28.81 -10.82 44.33
CA ARG A 11 27.36 -10.83 44.24
C ARG A 11 27.05 -10.05 42.97
N SER A 12 26.77 -10.79 41.89
CA SER A 12 26.39 -10.35 40.55
C SER A 12 26.00 -8.86 40.52
N TRP A 13 26.89 -8.04 39.96
CA TRP A 13 26.78 -6.59 39.94
C TRP A 13 25.74 -6.06 38.95
N LEU A 14 24.95 -6.93 38.32
CA LEU A 14 23.75 -6.57 37.58
C LEU A 14 22.54 -7.16 38.29
N ASN A 15 21.85 -6.34 39.08
CA ASN A 15 20.49 -6.66 39.46
C ASN A 15 19.63 -6.58 38.18
N LEU A 16 18.64 -7.47 38.01
CA LEU A 16 17.75 -7.46 36.83
C LEU A 16 17.20 -6.06 36.50
N LYS A 17 16.92 -5.25 37.53
CA LYS A 17 16.49 -3.85 37.39
C LYS A 17 17.54 -2.96 36.72
N THR A 18 18.82 -3.07 37.10
CA THR A 18 19.89 -2.27 36.47
C THR A 18 20.14 -2.73 35.03
N ALA A 19 20.00 -4.02 34.75
CA ALA A 19 20.06 -4.55 33.40
C ALA A 19 18.92 -3.99 32.51
N ILE A 20 17.68 -4.01 32.99
CA ILE A 20 16.52 -3.46 32.27
C ILE A 20 16.71 -1.97 31.98
N VAL A 21 17.15 -1.18 32.97
CA VAL A 21 17.39 0.26 32.79
C VAL A 21 18.45 0.52 31.71
N LEU A 22 19.56 -0.22 31.73
CA LEU A 22 20.61 -0.08 30.71
C LEU A 22 20.11 -0.45 29.31
N VAL A 23 19.28 -1.50 29.19
CA VAL A 23 18.65 -1.88 27.92
C VAL A 23 17.70 -0.78 27.42
N CYS A 24 16.84 -0.23 28.29
CA CYS A 24 15.96 0.88 27.92
C CYS A 24 16.73 2.11 27.46
N ILE A 25 17.80 2.50 28.18
CA ILE A 25 18.66 3.63 27.78
C ILE A 25 19.32 3.35 26.44
N GLY A 26 19.82 2.12 26.22
CA GLY A 26 20.39 1.70 24.95
C GLY A 26 19.39 1.77 23.80
N LEU A 27 18.16 1.30 24.00
CA LEU A 27 17.09 1.38 22.99
C LEU A 27 16.70 2.83 22.67
N VAL A 28 16.57 3.70 23.68
CA VAL A 28 16.26 5.11 23.48
C VAL A 28 17.38 5.81 22.71
N ALA A 29 18.65 5.55 23.08
CA ALA A 29 19.80 6.09 22.36
C ALA A 29 19.85 5.57 20.90
N TRP A 30 19.54 4.29 20.69
CA TRP A 30 19.46 3.69 19.36
C TRP A 30 18.37 4.33 18.51
N PHE A 31 17.13 4.41 19.00
CA PHE A 31 16.04 5.04 18.25
C PHE A 31 16.31 6.52 18.00
N GLY A 32 16.88 7.25 18.98
CA GLY A 32 17.31 8.63 18.80
C GLY A 32 18.36 8.79 17.72
N ALA A 33 19.37 7.90 17.67
CA ALA A 33 20.37 7.88 16.62
C ALA A 33 19.79 7.51 15.25
N ALA A 34 18.90 6.50 15.19
CA ALA A 34 18.21 6.11 13.96
C ALA A 34 17.41 7.27 13.38
N PHE A 35 16.71 8.03 14.24
CA PHE A 35 15.98 9.23 13.82
C PHE A 35 16.93 10.35 13.36
N ALA A 36 18.01 10.63 14.09
CA ALA A 36 18.96 11.69 13.76
C ALA A 36 19.77 11.41 12.48
N LEU A 37 20.01 10.14 12.16
CA LEU A 37 20.74 9.69 10.97
C LEU A 37 19.82 9.37 9.78
N ASP A 38 18.55 9.78 9.87
CA ASP A 38 17.53 9.57 8.83
C ASP A 38 17.25 8.11 8.46
N ASN A 39 17.53 7.17 9.37
CA ASN A 39 17.21 5.76 9.21
C ASN A 39 15.74 5.48 9.57
N LYS A 40 14.83 6.13 8.83
CA LYS A 40 13.38 6.11 9.05
C LYS A 40 12.77 4.72 8.91
N GLN A 41 13.43 3.82 8.17
CA GLN A 41 13.02 2.44 7.93
C GLN A 41 12.80 1.64 9.22
N VAL A 42 13.55 1.96 10.29
CA VAL A 42 13.43 1.34 11.62
C VAL A 42 12.05 1.57 12.26
N PHE A 43 11.31 2.58 11.79
CA PHE A 43 10.00 2.95 12.33
C PHE A 43 8.82 2.52 11.46
N LEU A 44 9.07 1.80 10.35
CA LEU A 44 7.98 1.33 9.49
C LEU A 44 7.25 0.15 10.14
N PRO A 45 5.90 0.21 10.24
CA PRO A 45 5.10 -0.93 10.70
C PRO A 45 5.15 -2.13 9.75
N GLY A 46 5.41 -1.88 8.47
CA GLY A 46 5.45 -2.88 7.41
C GLY A 46 5.91 -2.26 6.09
N GLU A 47 6.15 -3.12 5.11
CA GLU A 47 6.46 -2.70 3.74
C GLU A 47 5.27 -1.98 3.11
N THR A 48 5.57 -1.11 2.15
CA THR A 48 4.52 -0.47 1.36
C THR A 48 3.88 -1.49 0.41
N SER A 49 2.67 -1.20 -0.03
CA SER A 49 2.00 -1.93 -1.10
C SER A 49 2.77 -1.84 -2.41
N VAL A 50 2.62 -2.87 -3.25
CA VAL A 50 3.36 -3.00 -4.51
C VAL A 50 3.16 -1.80 -5.44
N GLY A 51 1.99 -1.16 -5.43
CA GLY A 51 1.71 0.02 -6.27
C GLY A 51 2.49 1.26 -5.87
N HIS A 52 2.98 1.33 -4.63
CA HIS A 52 3.71 2.47 -4.08
C HIS A 52 5.12 2.13 -3.63
N TYR A 53 5.62 0.92 -3.91
CA TYR A 53 6.94 0.44 -3.48
C TYR A 53 8.08 1.41 -3.84
N ILE A 54 7.95 2.13 -4.96
CA ILE A 54 8.96 3.10 -5.42
C ILE A 54 9.18 4.25 -4.41
N PHE A 55 8.19 4.53 -3.56
CA PHE A 55 8.25 5.60 -2.56
C PHE A 55 8.93 5.20 -1.25
N GLU A 56 9.36 3.94 -1.09
CA GLU A 56 10.12 3.52 0.10
C GLU A 56 11.46 4.27 0.26
N THR A 57 11.97 4.83 -0.84
CA THR A 57 13.17 5.68 -0.86
C THR A 57 12.88 7.17 -0.67
N SER A 58 11.60 7.57 -0.66
CA SER A 58 11.16 8.96 -0.55
C SER A 58 9.95 9.06 0.39
N CYS A 59 10.17 8.88 1.69
CA CYS A 59 9.10 8.97 2.69
C CYS A 59 8.37 10.33 2.65
N ALA A 60 9.06 11.39 2.23
CA ALA A 60 8.52 12.74 2.10
C ALA A 60 7.47 12.88 0.99
N SER A 61 7.36 11.91 0.09
CA SER A 61 6.29 11.85 -0.91
C SER A 61 4.91 11.74 -0.24
N CYS A 62 4.85 11.09 0.93
CA CYS A 62 3.60 10.87 1.68
C CYS A 62 3.57 11.60 3.04
N HIS A 63 4.73 11.75 3.69
CA HIS A 63 4.81 12.26 5.06
C HIS A 63 5.40 13.66 5.15
N GLU A 64 4.81 14.49 6.00
CA GLU A 64 5.38 15.76 6.45
C GLU A 64 5.68 15.69 7.95
N GLY A 65 6.86 15.17 8.29
CA GLY A 65 7.24 14.91 9.68
C GLY A 65 6.31 13.88 10.33
N PHE A 66 5.80 14.18 11.53
CA PHE A 66 4.86 13.33 12.27
C PHE A 66 3.38 13.68 12.02
N LYS A 67 3.08 14.52 11.02
CA LYS A 67 1.68 14.81 10.66
C LYS A 67 1.02 13.56 10.07
N PRO A 68 -0.28 13.36 10.31
CA PRO A 68 -1.06 12.37 9.57
C PRO A 68 -0.98 12.63 8.06
N VAL A 69 -0.96 11.57 7.26
CA VAL A 69 -1.04 11.69 5.80
C VAL A 69 -2.42 12.23 5.43
N SER A 70 -2.46 13.35 4.71
CA SER A 70 -3.71 13.97 4.27
C SER A 70 -4.13 13.50 2.88
N ASN A 71 -5.41 13.67 2.55
CA ASN A 71 -5.92 13.41 1.21
C ASN A 71 -5.20 14.26 0.16
N GLU A 72 -4.83 15.50 0.48
CA GLU A 72 -4.14 16.37 -0.49
C GLU A 72 -2.83 15.74 -0.96
N THR A 73 -2.12 15.05 -0.07
CA THR A 73 -0.89 14.33 -0.43
C THR A 73 -1.14 13.24 -1.46
N CYS A 74 -2.21 12.45 -1.29
CA CYS A 74 -2.59 11.42 -2.26
C CYS A 74 -3.00 12.04 -3.60
N MET A 75 -3.78 13.13 -3.55
CA MET A 75 -4.34 13.79 -4.72
C MET A 75 -3.29 14.47 -5.60
N ARG A 76 -2.08 14.80 -5.08
CA ARG A 76 -0.97 15.30 -5.93
C ARG A 76 -0.63 14.39 -7.11
N CYS A 77 -0.89 13.09 -6.96
CA CYS A 77 -0.73 12.12 -8.03
C CYS A 77 -2.06 11.59 -8.55
N HIS A 78 -3.07 11.42 -7.69
CA HIS A 78 -4.32 10.75 -8.03
C HIS A 78 -5.47 11.67 -8.49
N GLU A 79 -5.24 12.98 -8.62
CA GLU A 79 -6.31 13.93 -8.95
C GLU A 79 -7.05 13.57 -10.25
N ALA A 80 -6.32 13.17 -11.29
CA ALA A 80 -6.91 12.83 -12.58
C ALA A 80 -7.76 11.55 -12.50
N GLU A 81 -7.28 10.52 -11.81
CA GLU A 81 -7.99 9.25 -11.61
C GLU A 81 -9.27 9.44 -10.78
N MET A 82 -9.23 10.35 -9.81
CA MET A 82 -10.37 10.61 -8.92
C MET A 82 -11.44 11.51 -9.53
N ALA A 83 -11.17 12.14 -10.69
CA ALA A 83 -12.12 13.02 -11.35
C ALA A 83 -13.43 12.31 -11.74
N GLU A 84 -13.37 11.01 -12.04
CA GLU A 84 -14.53 10.20 -12.43
C GLU A 84 -15.03 9.24 -11.34
N ASP A 85 -14.52 9.40 -10.11
CA ASP A 85 -14.79 8.49 -8.99
C ASP A 85 -16.29 8.41 -8.64
N LYS A 86 -16.87 7.22 -8.80
CA LYS A 86 -18.24 6.85 -8.46
C LYS A 86 -18.45 6.67 -6.95
N HIS A 87 -17.37 6.65 -6.18
CA HIS A 87 -17.31 6.75 -4.73
C HIS A 87 -16.62 8.05 -4.29
N GLY A 88 -16.79 9.14 -5.06
CA GLY A 88 -16.27 10.45 -4.67
C GLY A 88 -16.95 11.07 -3.44
N ALA A 89 -16.31 12.09 -2.86
CA ALA A 89 -16.73 12.76 -1.63
C ALA A 89 -18.16 13.31 -1.65
N SER A 90 -18.71 13.68 -2.82
CA SER A 90 -20.08 14.16 -2.95
C SER A 90 -21.12 13.12 -2.50
N LYS A 91 -20.86 11.83 -2.74
CA LYS A 91 -21.74 10.73 -2.32
C LYS A 91 -21.72 10.56 -0.81
N PHE A 92 -20.54 10.59 -0.21
CA PHE A 92 -20.37 10.40 1.24
C PHE A 92 -20.68 11.65 2.08
N ARG A 93 -20.83 12.82 1.45
CA ARG A 93 -21.35 14.01 2.14
C ARG A 93 -22.87 14.11 2.08
N ASP A 94 -23.54 13.18 1.41
CA ASP A 94 -24.99 13.13 1.37
C ASP A 94 -25.53 12.62 2.72
N PRO A 95 -26.38 13.40 3.42
CA PRO A 95 -26.86 13.05 4.75
C PRO A 95 -27.71 11.78 4.79
N ARG A 96 -28.19 11.29 3.64
CA ARG A 96 -28.93 10.03 3.56
C ARG A 96 -28.09 8.82 3.95
N TRP A 97 -26.76 8.92 3.86
CA TRP A 97 -25.83 7.84 4.21
C TRP A 97 -25.18 8.01 5.58
N ALA A 98 -25.69 8.93 6.42
CA ALA A 98 -25.09 9.21 7.72
C ALA A 98 -24.97 7.96 8.61
N GLY A 99 -25.95 7.06 8.57
CA GLY A 99 -25.92 5.81 9.37
C GLY A 99 -24.87 4.81 8.91
N GLU A 100 -24.55 4.75 7.62
CA GLU A 100 -23.46 3.95 7.08
C GLU A 100 -22.10 4.57 7.42
N LEU A 101 -22.00 5.90 7.41
CA LEU A 101 -20.77 6.63 7.73
C LEU A 101 -20.40 6.58 9.22
N GLU A 102 -21.35 6.29 10.11
CA GLU A 102 -21.03 5.96 11.52
C GLU A 102 -20.15 4.71 11.66
N LYS A 103 -20.16 3.82 10.66
CA LYS A 103 -19.39 2.58 10.66
C LYS A 103 -18.00 2.75 10.05
N ILE A 104 -17.81 3.76 9.20
CA ILE A 104 -16.58 3.97 8.45
C ILE A 104 -16.39 5.42 8.01
N GLU A 105 -15.19 5.96 8.21
CA GLU A 105 -14.81 7.30 7.74
C GLU A 105 -14.40 7.26 6.26
N ALA A 106 -15.38 7.20 5.35
CA ALA A 106 -15.14 7.03 3.92
C ALA A 106 -14.53 8.28 3.21
N LEU A 107 -14.34 9.39 3.92
CA LEU A 107 -13.81 10.63 3.34
C LEU A 107 -12.29 10.74 3.36
N THR A 108 -11.57 9.81 3.98
CA THR A 108 -10.11 9.80 4.01
C THR A 108 -9.53 8.60 3.28
N CYS A 109 -8.55 8.83 2.40
CA CYS A 109 -7.91 7.77 1.63
C CYS A 109 -7.34 6.68 2.54
N THR A 110 -6.77 7.09 3.68
CA THR A 110 -6.12 6.21 4.68
C THR A 110 -7.09 5.35 5.47
N THR A 111 -8.40 5.60 5.42
CA THR A 111 -9.38 4.69 6.02
C THR A 111 -9.35 3.33 5.34
N CYS A 112 -9.18 3.36 4.01
CA CYS A 112 -9.18 2.17 3.17
C CYS A 112 -7.75 1.75 2.81
N HIS A 113 -6.93 2.69 2.37
CA HIS A 113 -5.56 2.46 1.91
C HIS A 113 -4.56 2.70 3.04
N ASN A 114 -4.14 1.62 3.70
CA ASN A 114 -3.16 1.69 4.77
C ASN A 114 -1.82 1.12 4.32
N GLU A 115 -0.97 2.00 3.81
CA GLU A 115 0.23 1.62 3.07
C GLU A 115 1.16 0.69 3.84
N HIS A 116 1.34 0.90 5.15
CA HIS A 116 2.24 0.07 5.98
C HIS A 116 1.54 -1.08 6.73
N VAL A 117 0.23 -1.28 6.53
CA VAL A 117 -0.51 -2.36 7.17
C VAL A 117 -0.83 -3.41 6.12
N HIS A 118 -0.10 -4.50 6.13
CA HIS A 118 -0.36 -5.59 5.19
C HIS A 118 -1.73 -6.21 5.46
N MET A 119 -2.61 -6.21 4.44
CA MET A 119 -3.97 -6.72 4.53
C MET A 119 -4.27 -7.74 3.41
N PHE A 120 -4.05 -7.36 2.15
CA PHE A 120 -4.12 -8.25 0.97
C PHE A 120 -3.46 -7.59 -0.24
N GLY A 121 -2.82 -8.35 -1.15
CA GLY A 121 -2.00 -7.82 -2.24
C GLY A 121 -2.70 -7.77 -3.61
N ARG A 122 -3.25 -6.61 -4.00
CA ARG A 122 -3.67 -6.28 -5.39
C ARG A 122 -3.17 -4.89 -5.79
N GLY A 123 -1.91 -4.61 -5.52
CA GLY A 123 -1.29 -3.31 -5.79
C GLY A 123 -1.52 -2.24 -4.71
N VAL A 124 -2.49 -2.44 -3.81
CA VAL A 124 -2.74 -1.61 -2.62
C VAL A 124 -3.01 -2.49 -1.40
N HIS A 125 -2.79 -1.97 -0.19
CA HIS A 125 -3.19 -2.63 1.06
C HIS A 125 -4.61 -2.21 1.46
N LEU A 126 -5.54 -3.18 1.47
CA LEU A 126 -6.97 -2.98 1.72
C LEU A 126 -7.56 -4.15 2.51
N GLN A 127 -8.53 -3.88 3.40
CA GLN A 127 -9.31 -4.93 4.07
C GLN A 127 -10.19 -5.69 3.07
N PRO A 128 -10.20 -7.03 3.06
CA PRO A 128 -10.91 -7.82 2.05
C PRO A 128 -12.43 -7.62 2.02
N ASP A 129 -13.06 -7.44 3.18
CA ASP A 129 -14.52 -7.32 3.37
C ASP A 129 -15.00 -5.87 3.49
N LEU A 130 -14.14 -4.89 3.18
CA LEU A 130 -14.41 -3.45 3.33
C LEU A 130 -15.78 -3.03 2.77
N CYS A 131 -16.16 -3.58 1.62
CA CYS A 131 -17.40 -3.27 0.92
C CYS A 131 -18.63 -3.53 1.80
N MET A 132 -18.56 -4.52 2.69
CA MET A 132 -19.69 -4.97 3.51
C MET A 132 -20.04 -4.00 4.64
N ASN A 133 -19.16 -3.07 5.00
CA ASN A 133 -19.49 -2.00 5.96
C ASN A 133 -20.76 -1.22 5.54
N CYS A 134 -20.98 -1.09 4.23
CA CYS A 134 -22.15 -0.44 3.64
C CYS A 134 -23.04 -1.40 2.82
N HIS A 135 -22.45 -2.40 2.17
CA HIS A 135 -23.14 -3.27 1.21
C HIS A 135 -23.49 -4.66 1.74
N GLN A 136 -23.57 -4.83 3.05
CA GLN A 136 -23.91 -6.10 3.72
C GLN A 136 -25.14 -6.79 3.10
N GLY A 137 -26.18 -6.02 2.76
CA GLY A 137 -27.41 -6.54 2.17
C GLY A 137 -27.20 -7.31 0.86
N ILE A 138 -26.10 -7.11 0.14
CA ILE A 138 -25.81 -7.83 -1.11
C ILE A 138 -25.59 -9.33 -0.85
N ILE A 139 -24.83 -9.68 0.19
CA ILE A 139 -24.54 -11.08 0.54
C ILE A 139 -25.61 -11.71 1.45
N GLU A 140 -26.46 -10.88 2.08
CA GLU A 140 -27.58 -11.32 2.91
C GLU A 140 -28.87 -11.58 2.12
N GLY A 141 -28.80 -11.60 0.79
CA GLY A 141 -29.93 -11.93 -0.09
C GLY A 141 -30.78 -10.73 -0.52
N GLY A 142 -30.31 -9.50 -0.28
CA GLY A 142 -30.89 -8.29 -0.85
C GLY A 142 -30.73 -8.20 -2.37
N LEU A 143 -29.84 -9.00 -2.95
CA LEU A 143 -29.66 -9.10 -4.39
C LEU A 143 -29.39 -10.54 -4.83
N LYS A 144 -30.41 -11.18 -5.41
CA LYS A 144 -30.39 -12.60 -5.83
C LYS A 144 -29.22 -12.98 -6.75
N SER A 145 -28.72 -12.05 -7.56
CA SER A 145 -27.58 -12.30 -8.45
C SER A 145 -26.25 -12.47 -7.71
N HIS A 146 -26.22 -12.15 -6.41
CA HIS A 146 -25.04 -12.24 -5.55
C HIS A 146 -25.20 -13.30 -4.46
N ASP A 147 -26.26 -14.10 -4.52
CA ASP A 147 -26.50 -15.19 -3.56
C ASP A 147 -25.34 -16.18 -3.57
N GLY A 148 -24.79 -16.46 -2.39
CA GLY A 148 -23.69 -17.41 -2.21
C GLY A 148 -22.30 -16.83 -2.46
N PHE A 149 -22.16 -15.54 -2.77
CA PHE A 149 -20.84 -14.89 -2.78
C PHE A 149 -20.32 -14.61 -1.37
N ALA A 150 -19.01 -14.74 -1.20
CA ALA A 150 -18.32 -14.40 0.03
C ALA A 150 -18.14 -12.88 0.17
N ALA A 151 -18.07 -12.39 1.41
CA ALA A 151 -17.90 -10.97 1.75
C ALA A 151 -16.62 -10.35 1.14
N ASP A 152 -15.55 -11.14 1.01
CA ASP A 152 -14.28 -10.73 0.42
C ASP A 152 -14.25 -10.86 -1.12
N GLY A 153 -15.25 -11.52 -1.71
CA GLY A 153 -15.34 -11.83 -3.12
C GLY A 153 -15.44 -10.59 -4.02
N CYS A 154 -16.05 -9.50 -3.54
CA CYS A 154 -16.24 -8.30 -4.36
C CYS A 154 -14.91 -7.72 -4.84
N TRP A 155 -13.93 -7.65 -3.94
CA TRP A 155 -12.58 -7.20 -4.26
C TRP A 155 -11.71 -8.33 -4.79
N THR A 156 -11.73 -9.51 -4.16
CA THR A 156 -10.82 -10.61 -4.49
C THR A 156 -11.19 -11.34 -5.79
N ALA A 157 -12.44 -11.28 -6.25
CA ALA A 157 -12.81 -11.81 -7.57
C ALA A 157 -12.43 -10.83 -8.69
N GLY A 158 -12.27 -9.53 -8.39
CA GLY A 158 -11.96 -8.51 -9.39
C GLY A 158 -13.11 -8.20 -10.34
N CYS A 159 -14.34 -8.56 -9.95
CA CYS A 159 -15.51 -8.30 -10.77
C CYS A 159 -15.89 -6.83 -10.79
N HIS A 160 -15.58 -6.05 -9.75
CA HIS A 160 -15.88 -4.62 -9.64
C HIS A 160 -14.67 -3.83 -9.16
N ASN A 161 -14.36 -2.73 -9.84
CA ASN A 161 -13.43 -1.71 -9.35
C ASN A 161 -14.17 -0.68 -8.50
N TYR A 162 -13.58 -0.26 -7.39
CA TYR A 162 -14.22 0.67 -6.47
C TYR A 162 -14.43 2.06 -7.10
N HIS A 163 -13.34 2.71 -7.56
CA HIS A 163 -13.42 4.13 -7.95
C HIS A 163 -14.24 4.35 -9.21
N ASP A 164 -14.04 3.58 -10.27
CA ASP A 164 -14.71 3.84 -11.55
C ASP A 164 -15.95 2.97 -11.80
N HIS A 165 -16.23 2.02 -10.89
CA HIS A 165 -17.30 1.02 -11.04
C HIS A 165 -17.21 0.16 -12.31
N ARG A 166 -16.07 0.19 -13.01
CA ARG A 166 -15.83 -0.68 -14.16
C ARG A 166 -15.83 -2.10 -13.64
N SER A 167 -16.77 -2.89 -14.14
CA SER A 167 -16.80 -4.31 -13.86
C SER A 167 -16.03 -5.08 -14.91
N ILE A 168 -15.66 -6.32 -14.58
CA ILE A 168 -15.26 -7.28 -15.59
C ILE A 168 -16.35 -7.33 -16.68
N SER A 169 -15.94 -7.31 -17.94
CA SER A 169 -16.88 -7.37 -19.06
C SER A 169 -17.58 -8.72 -19.04
N THR A 170 -18.83 -8.74 -18.63
CA THR A 170 -19.66 -9.95 -18.61
C THR A 170 -19.86 -10.50 -20.02
N GLY A 171 -19.93 -9.62 -21.03
CA GLY A 171 -19.93 -10.03 -22.44
C GLY A 171 -18.66 -10.78 -22.82
N PHE A 172 -17.49 -10.25 -22.46
CA PHE A 172 -16.22 -10.95 -22.67
C PHE A 172 -16.19 -12.28 -21.92
N LEU A 173 -16.62 -12.33 -20.66
CA LEU A 173 -16.66 -13.59 -19.91
C LEU A 173 -17.55 -14.63 -20.58
N ILE A 174 -18.77 -14.26 -20.97
CA ILE A 174 -19.71 -15.18 -21.65
C ILE A 174 -19.12 -15.69 -22.96
N GLU A 175 -18.48 -14.82 -23.75
CA GLU A 175 -17.85 -15.20 -25.01
C GLU A 175 -16.61 -16.11 -24.83
N ASN A 176 -15.97 -16.06 -23.67
CA ASN A 176 -14.67 -16.71 -23.43
C ASN A 176 -14.72 -17.80 -22.31
N ILE A 177 -15.88 -18.09 -21.72
CA ILE A 177 -15.99 -18.98 -20.54
C ILE A 177 -15.55 -20.43 -20.81
N ASP A 178 -15.72 -20.90 -22.05
CA ASP A 178 -15.35 -22.25 -22.47
C ASP A 178 -13.93 -22.33 -23.07
N GLN A 179 -13.16 -21.23 -23.00
CA GLN A 179 -11.79 -21.23 -23.51
C GLN A 179 -10.84 -21.98 -22.56
N PRO A 180 -9.73 -22.52 -23.10
CA PRO A 180 -8.71 -23.14 -22.27
C PRO A 180 -8.16 -22.12 -21.24
N PRO A 181 -7.79 -22.56 -20.02
CA PRO A 181 -7.34 -21.68 -18.93
C PRO A 181 -6.18 -20.75 -19.29
N MET A 182 -5.36 -21.14 -20.28
CA MET A 182 -4.40 -20.26 -20.92
C MET A 182 -4.53 -20.39 -22.43
N LEU A 183 -4.60 -19.24 -23.11
CA LEU A 183 -4.51 -19.17 -24.55
C LEU A 183 -3.09 -19.54 -25.02
N PRO A 184 -2.94 -20.05 -26.25
CA PRO A 184 -1.62 -20.26 -26.84
C PRO A 184 -0.77 -19.00 -26.79
N VAL A 185 0.53 -19.15 -26.51
CA VAL A 185 1.48 -18.03 -26.50
C VAL A 185 1.40 -17.30 -27.84
N GLN A 186 1.10 -16.00 -27.78
CA GLN A 186 1.05 -15.15 -28.96
C GLN A 186 2.44 -15.12 -29.61
N GLN A 187 2.52 -15.66 -30.82
CA GLN A 187 3.72 -15.55 -31.66
C GLN A 187 3.66 -14.19 -32.34
N LEU A 188 4.57 -13.29 -31.96
CA LEU A 188 4.78 -12.09 -32.76
C LEU A 188 5.41 -12.52 -34.09
N PRO A 189 5.01 -11.93 -35.23
CA PRO A 189 5.73 -12.16 -36.47
C PRO A 189 7.18 -11.72 -36.29
N ASP A 190 8.12 -12.49 -36.83
CA ASP A 190 9.52 -12.10 -36.88
C ASP A 190 9.63 -10.75 -37.60
N ARG A 191 9.91 -9.70 -36.83
CA ARG A 191 10.16 -8.36 -37.36
C ARG A 191 11.65 -8.21 -37.57
N THR A 192 12.08 -8.34 -38.81
CA THR A 192 13.45 -7.97 -39.17
C THR A 192 13.56 -6.45 -39.13
N VAL A 193 14.22 -5.90 -38.11
CA VAL A 193 14.56 -4.48 -38.05
C VAL A 193 15.82 -4.27 -38.88
N PHE A 194 15.66 -3.64 -40.04
CA PHE A 194 16.81 -3.23 -40.85
C PHE A 194 17.36 -1.92 -40.28
N THR A 195 18.49 -1.99 -39.59
CA THR A 195 19.21 -0.79 -39.17
C THR A 195 20.05 -0.29 -40.35
N LYS A 196 19.88 0.99 -40.71
CA LYS A 196 20.75 1.63 -41.72
C LYS A 196 22.17 1.85 -41.19
N LEU A 197 22.32 1.87 -39.87
CA LEU A 197 23.58 2.06 -39.17
C LEU A 197 24.02 0.70 -38.60
N GLU A 198 25.24 0.29 -38.97
CA GLU A 198 25.89 -0.90 -38.40
C GLU A 198 26.43 -0.61 -36.99
N THR A 199 26.69 0.67 -36.69
CA THR A 199 27.19 1.15 -35.41
C THR A 199 26.25 2.20 -34.87
N ALA A 200 25.87 2.08 -33.59
CA ALA A 200 25.12 3.11 -32.89
C ALA A 200 25.91 4.44 -32.97
N PRO A 201 25.25 5.57 -33.29
CA PRO A 201 25.91 6.86 -33.26
C PRO A 201 26.40 7.16 -31.84
N THR A 202 27.54 7.84 -31.72
CA THR A 202 28.02 8.32 -30.41
C THR A 202 26.95 9.23 -29.80
N PRO A 203 26.50 8.96 -28.56
CA PRO A 203 25.51 9.82 -27.91
C PRO A 203 26.02 11.26 -27.83
N ASP A 204 25.29 12.20 -28.39
CA ASP A 204 25.55 13.64 -28.22
C ASP A 204 24.75 14.15 -27.03
N LEU A 205 25.32 14.00 -25.83
CA LEU A 205 24.70 14.41 -24.58
C LEU A 205 24.74 15.94 -24.36
N THR A 206 25.25 16.73 -25.32
CA THR A 206 25.35 18.19 -25.15
C THR A 206 23.99 18.89 -25.20
N GLN A 207 22.98 18.26 -25.81
CA GLN A 207 21.60 18.78 -25.90
C GLN A 207 20.67 18.26 -24.79
N GLU A 208 20.92 17.08 -24.23
CA GLU A 208 20.01 16.45 -23.26
C GLU A 208 20.01 17.13 -21.88
N PHE A 209 21.11 17.80 -21.49
CA PHE A 209 21.20 18.49 -20.20
C PHE A 209 20.72 19.95 -20.19
N LEU A 210 20.34 20.51 -21.35
CA LEU A 210 19.94 21.92 -21.45
C LEU A 210 18.45 22.13 -21.76
N GLY A 211 17.64 21.08 -21.70
CA GLY A 211 16.22 21.14 -22.07
C GLY A 211 16.09 21.22 -23.59
N GLY A 212 15.63 20.14 -24.20
CA GLY A 212 15.54 19.98 -25.66
C GLY A 212 15.04 21.22 -26.39
N GLY A 213 15.73 21.52 -27.50
CA GLY A 213 15.60 22.75 -28.27
C GLY A 213 14.21 23.06 -28.85
N THR A 214 14.11 24.33 -29.26
CA THR A 214 13.01 25.08 -29.90
C THR A 214 11.94 24.30 -30.64
#